data_AF-A0A972X575-F1
#
_entry.id   AF-A0A972X575-F1
#
_cell.length_a   1.000
_cell.length_b   1.000
_cell.length_c   1.000
_cell.angle_alpha   90.00
_cell.angle_beta   90.00
_cell.angle_gamma   90.00
#
_symmetry.space_group_name_H-M   'P 1'
#
loop_
_entity.id
_entity.type
_entity.pdbx_description
1 polymer ?
#
loop_
_entity_poly.entity_id
_entity_poly.type
_entity_poly.pdbx_seq_one_letter_code
_entity_poly.pdbx_strand_id
1 'polypeptide(L)'
;ISAAKIRDWDRHPDDVVVGQLLSSACYIPDAFPAALFLAWRYAGDFAAGVCANAQVGGDNCHRGTVVGSLVGASSPIPSRFVEGLQAASRVSGI
;
A
#
# COMPACT_ATOMS: atom_id res chain seq x y z
N ILE A 1 -0.26 -3.43 17.24
CA ILE A 1 -1.66 -3.50 16.73
C ILE A 1 -2.15 -4.93 16.92
N SER A 2 -3.31 -5.15 17.55
CA SER A 2 -3.82 -6.50 17.82
C SER A 2 -4.61 -7.06 16.63
N ALA A 3 -4.70 -8.39 16.52
CA ALA A 3 -5.49 -9.03 15.48
C ALA A 3 -6.98 -8.65 15.53
N ALA A 4 -7.52 -8.42 16.73
CA ALA A 4 -8.89 -7.91 16.90
C ALA A 4 -9.07 -6.52 16.29
N LYS A 5 -8.08 -5.63 16.46
CA LYS A 5 -8.08 -4.29 15.88
C LYS A 5 -8.01 -4.33 14.35
N ILE A 6 -7.22 -5.24 13.79
CA ILE A 6 -7.12 -5.41 12.32
C ILE A 6 -8.46 -5.90 11.73
N ARG A 7 -9.11 -6.87 12.37
CA ARG A 7 -10.45 -7.34 11.96
C ARG A 7 -11.54 -6.29 12.08
N ASP A 8 -11.35 -5.30 12.95
CA ASP A 8 -12.22 -4.14 13.03
C ASP A 8 -12.00 -3.20 11.85
N TRP A 9 -10.75 -2.87 11.56
CA TRP A 9 -10.39 -2.05 10.41
C TRP A 9 -10.84 -2.62 9.07
N ASP A 10 -10.77 -3.95 8.89
CA ASP A 10 -11.19 -4.59 7.64
C ASP A 10 -12.69 -4.46 7.31
N ARG A 11 -13.51 -4.03 8.29
CA ARG A 11 -14.93 -3.72 8.07
C ARG A 11 -15.17 -2.30 7.55
N HIS A 12 -14.12 -1.50 7.43
CA HIS A 12 -14.18 -0.12 6.96
C HIS A 12 -13.50 0.02 5.58
N PRO A 13 -13.90 1.03 4.78
CA PRO A 13 -13.18 1.37 3.56
C PRO A 13 -11.80 1.95 3.87
N ASP A 14 -10.87 1.89 2.92
CA ASP A 14 -9.47 2.24 3.15
C ASP A 14 -9.25 3.71 3.53
N ASP A 15 -10.04 4.61 2.97
CA ASP A 15 -10.00 6.04 3.27
C ASP A 15 -10.40 6.33 4.72
N VAL A 16 -11.29 5.52 5.30
CA VAL A 16 -11.62 5.59 6.72
C VAL A 16 -10.48 5.03 7.57
N VAL A 17 -9.96 3.84 7.23
CA VAL A 17 -8.89 3.23 8.04
C VAL A 17 -7.62 4.08 8.02
N VAL A 18 -7.19 4.51 6.84
CA VAL A 18 -5.95 5.27 6.70
C VAL A 18 -6.16 6.75 7.01
N GLY A 19 -7.28 7.35 6.59
CA GLY A 19 -7.52 8.78 6.74
C GLY A 19 -8.07 9.22 8.10
N GLN A 20 -8.72 8.33 8.86
CA GLN A 20 -9.36 8.69 10.14
C GLN A 20 -8.86 7.86 11.33
N LEU A 21 -8.63 6.55 11.15
CA LEU A 21 -8.19 5.67 12.24
C LEU A 21 -6.66 5.62 12.41
N LEU A 22 -5.95 5.94 11.33
CA LEU A 22 -4.51 6.12 11.26
C LEU A 22 -4.23 7.54 10.74
N SER A 23 -3.26 7.69 9.84
CA SER A 23 -3.00 8.94 9.15
C SER A 23 -2.60 8.69 7.71
N SER A 24 -3.07 9.55 6.81
CA SER A 24 -2.57 9.64 5.44
C SER A 24 -1.26 10.42 5.34
N ALA A 25 -0.83 11.08 6.42
CA ALA A 25 0.41 11.86 6.50
C ALA A 25 1.65 10.96 6.69
N CYS A 26 2.83 11.54 6.56
CA CYS A 26 4.11 10.85 6.61
C CYS A 26 4.66 10.47 8.00
N TYR A 27 3.90 10.65 9.10
CA TYR A 27 4.37 10.26 10.43
C TYR A 27 4.44 8.74 10.57
N ILE A 28 5.65 8.21 10.75
CA ILE A 28 5.93 6.77 10.82
C ILE A 28 5.00 5.98 11.77
N PRO A 29 4.66 6.46 12.99
CA PRO A 29 3.76 5.74 13.89
C PRO A 29 2.39 5.41 13.30
N ASP A 30 1.92 6.18 12.32
CA ASP A 30 0.62 5.98 11.67
C ASP A 30 0.77 5.49 10.21
N ALA A 31 1.72 6.07 9.48
CA ALA A 31 1.97 5.76 8.07
C ALA A 31 2.44 4.32 7.85
N PHE A 32 3.28 3.80 8.75
CA PHE A 32 3.81 2.44 8.62
C PHE A 32 2.72 1.39 8.91
N PRO A 33 1.93 1.50 10.00
CA PRO A 33 0.71 0.70 10.14
C PRO A 33 -0.25 0.77 8.97
N ALA A 34 -0.46 1.95 8.38
CA ALA A 34 -1.35 2.09 7.22
C ALA A 34 -0.82 1.31 6.01
N ALA A 35 0.50 1.35 5.78
CA ALA A 35 1.13 0.55 4.74
C ALA A 35 0.94 -0.96 4.98
N LEU A 36 1.18 -1.42 6.21
CA LEU A 36 1.04 -2.83 6.57
C LEU A 36 -0.41 -3.31 6.49
N PHE A 37 -1.37 -2.47 6.87
CA PHE A 37 -2.80 -2.77 6.73
C PHE A 37 -3.18 -2.98 5.27
N LEU A 38 -2.81 -2.05 4.37
CA LEU A 38 -3.09 -2.17 2.94
C LEU A 38 -2.38 -3.40 2.33
N ALA A 39 -1.11 -3.64 2.69
CA ALA A 39 -0.37 -4.80 2.20
C ALA A 39 -1.00 -6.12 2.65
N TRP A 40 -1.50 -6.19 3.89
CA TRP A 40 -2.23 -7.35 4.41
C TRP A 40 -3.58 -7.52 3.70
N ARG A 41 -4.36 -6.44 3.55
CA ARG A 41 -5.70 -6.47 2.97
C ARG A 41 -5.70 -6.89 1.50
N TYR A 42 -4.70 -6.44 0.75
CA TYR A 42 -4.56 -6.69 -0.68
C TYR A 42 -3.48 -7.72 -1.02
N ALA A 43 -3.10 -8.57 -0.05
CA ALA A 43 -2.16 -9.66 -0.30
C ALA A 43 -2.68 -10.58 -1.43
N GLY A 44 -1.85 -10.83 -2.43
CA GLY A 44 -2.23 -11.60 -3.62
C GLY A 44 -2.75 -10.76 -4.80
N ASP A 45 -3.01 -9.47 -4.61
CA ASP A 45 -3.47 -8.56 -5.67
C ASP A 45 -2.66 -7.25 -5.67
N PHE A 46 -1.57 -7.26 -6.44
CA PHE A 46 -0.70 -6.09 -6.62
C PHE A 46 -1.48 -4.87 -7.10
N ALA A 47 -2.35 -5.05 -8.08
CA ALA A 47 -3.07 -3.95 -8.70
C ALA A 47 -4.01 -3.28 -7.70
N ALA A 48 -4.80 -4.07 -6.98
CA ALA A 48 -5.70 -3.55 -5.97
C ALA A 48 -4.93 -2.83 -4.85
N GLY A 49 -3.83 -3.42 -4.36
CA GLY A 49 -3.04 -2.83 -3.27
C GLY A 49 -2.42 -1.46 -3.60
N VAL A 50 -1.77 -1.33 -4.77
CA VAL A 50 -1.15 -0.04 -5.15
C VAL A 50 -2.19 1.01 -5.54
N CYS A 51 -3.30 0.60 -6.15
CA CYS A 51 -4.42 1.50 -6.47
C CYS A 51 -5.10 2.02 -5.20
N ALA A 52 -5.40 1.14 -4.23
CA ALA A 52 -5.98 1.53 -2.94
C ALA A 52 -5.08 2.54 -2.21
N ASN A 53 -3.77 2.26 -2.15
CA ASN A 53 -2.80 3.20 -1.57
C ASN A 53 -2.85 4.59 -2.23
N ALA A 54 -2.92 4.62 -3.57
CA ALA A 54 -2.96 5.86 -4.32
C ALA A 54 -4.26 6.63 -4.08
N GLN A 55 -5.41 5.94 -4.09
CA GLN A 55 -6.76 6.51 -3.93
C GLN A 55 -6.98 7.14 -2.55
N VAL A 56 -6.37 6.57 -1.51
CA VAL A 56 -6.42 7.12 -0.14
C VAL A 56 -5.74 8.50 -0.02
N GLY A 57 -4.83 8.85 -0.94
CA GLY A 57 -4.18 10.16 -0.97
C GLY A 57 -3.25 10.45 0.22
N GLY A 58 -3.03 11.74 0.49
CA GLY A 58 -2.02 12.22 1.44
C GLY A 58 -0.59 12.00 0.95
N ASP A 59 0.33 11.71 1.86
CA ASP A 59 1.74 11.42 1.56
C ASP A 59 1.91 9.96 1.08
N ASN A 60 1.15 9.59 0.04
CA ASN A 60 0.99 8.21 -0.41
C ASN A 60 2.23 7.62 -1.11
N CYS A 61 3.20 8.44 -1.53
CA CYS A 61 4.39 7.97 -2.23
C CYS A 61 5.25 7.05 -1.34
N HIS A 62 5.55 7.48 -0.12
CA HIS A 62 6.35 6.71 0.83
C HIS A 62 5.64 5.42 1.26
N ARG A 63 4.33 5.54 1.55
CA ARG A 63 3.46 4.41 1.87
C ARG A 63 3.37 3.44 0.68
N GLY A 64 3.29 3.97 -0.54
CA GLY A 64 3.25 3.24 -1.79
C GLY A 64 4.51 2.45 -2.08
N THR A 65 5.68 2.95 -1.68
CA THR A 65 6.92 2.16 -1.72
C THR A 65 6.80 0.92 -0.85
N VAL A 66 6.34 1.05 0.40
CA VAL A 66 6.19 -0.09 1.32
C VAL A 66 5.11 -1.07 0.83
N VAL A 67 3.92 -0.57 0.46
CA VAL A 67 2.81 -1.39 -0.05
C VAL A 67 3.24 -2.10 -1.34
N GLY A 68 3.81 -1.38 -2.30
CA GLY A 68 4.26 -1.94 -3.57
C GLY A 68 5.34 -3.00 -3.39
N SER A 69 6.33 -2.78 -2.51
CA SER A 69 7.37 -3.77 -2.23
C SER A 69 6.80 -5.04 -1.58
N LEU A 70 5.91 -4.92 -0.60
CA LEU A 70 5.36 -6.07 0.12
C LEU A 70 4.37 -6.88 -0.74
N VAL A 71 3.45 -6.19 -1.43
CA VAL A 71 2.47 -6.88 -2.28
C VAL A 71 3.16 -7.43 -3.53
N GLY A 72 4.12 -6.71 -4.11
CA GLY A 72 4.91 -7.18 -5.26
C GLY A 72 5.81 -8.36 -4.95
N ALA A 73 6.24 -8.53 -3.69
CA ALA A 73 6.96 -9.72 -3.26
C ALA A 73 6.08 -10.97 -3.15
N SER A 74 4.76 -10.80 -2.99
CA SER A 74 3.80 -11.91 -2.83
C SER A 74 2.93 -12.16 -4.07
N SER A 75 2.97 -11.26 -5.06
CA SER A 75 2.06 -11.28 -6.22
C SER A 75 2.78 -10.82 -7.49
N PRO A 76 2.49 -11.38 -8.67
CA PRO A 76 3.02 -10.89 -9.93
C PRO A 76 2.65 -9.41 -10.16
N ILE A 77 3.60 -8.63 -10.67
CA ILE A 77 3.39 -7.22 -11.03
C ILE A 77 2.90 -7.15 -12.48
N PRO A 78 1.67 -6.66 -12.75
CA PRO A 78 1.19 -6.50 -14.13
C PRO A 78 2.06 -5.50 -14.90
N SER A 79 2.36 -5.81 -16.18
CA SER A 79 3.29 -5.02 -17.01
C SER A 79 2.94 -3.54 -17.08
N ARG A 80 1.65 -3.19 -17.11
CA ARG A 80 1.14 -1.81 -17.12
C ARG A 80 1.64 -0.94 -15.95
N PHE A 81 2.07 -1.53 -14.83
CA PHE A 81 2.63 -0.80 -13.69
C PHE A 81 4.16 -0.60 -13.80
N VAL A 82 4.80 -1.27 -14.74
CA VAL A 82 6.22 -1.13 -15.08
C VAL A 82 6.39 -0.29 -16.35
N GLU A 83 5.46 -0.42 -17.29
CA GLU A 83 5.37 0.41 -18.50
C GLU A 83 5.29 1.90 -18.11
N GLY A 84 6.25 2.69 -18.58
CA GLY A 84 6.36 4.12 -18.28
C GLY A 84 7.08 4.48 -16.98
N LEU A 85 7.52 3.49 -16.19
CA LEU A 85 8.35 3.74 -15.01
C LEU A 85 9.71 4.31 -15.45
N GLN A 86 9.96 5.58 -15.13
CA GLN A 86 11.14 6.32 -15.61
C GLN A 86 12.48 5.65 -15.25
N ALA A 87 12.53 5.01 -14.09
CA ALA A 87 13.72 4.32 -13.62
C ALA A 87 13.68 2.80 -13.87
N ALA A 88 12.82 2.30 -14.76
CA ALA A 88 12.62 0.86 -15.00
C ALA A 88 13.95 0.13 -15.22
N SER A 89 14.75 0.56 -16.21
CA SER A 89 16.05 -0.05 -16.53
C SER A 89 17.00 -0.13 -15.33
N ARG A 90 17.00 0.89 -14.46
CA ARG A 90 17.85 0.91 -13.27
C ARG A 90 17.41 -0.11 -12.21
N VAL A 91 16.11 -0.39 -12.08
CA VAL A 91 15.56 -1.22 -10.99
C VAL A 91 15.21 -2.64 -11.41
N SER A 92 14.95 -2.89 -12.69
CA SER A 92 14.67 -4.24 -13.20
C SER A 92 15.94 -5.07 -13.42
N GLY A 93 17.13 -4.47 -13.36
CA GLY A 93 18.39 -5.15 -13.64
C GLY A 93 18.50 -5.67 -15.09
N ILE A 94 17.75 -5.05 -16.01
CA ILE A 94 17.72 -5.31 -17.45
C ILE A 94 18.31 -4.10 -18.16
#